data_AF-I2NF54-F1
#
_entry.id   AF-I2NF54-F1
#
_cell.length_a   1.000
_cell.length_b   1.000
_cell.length_c   1.000
_cell.angle_alpha   90.00
_cell.angle_beta   90.00
_cell.angle_gamma   90.00
#
_symmetry.space_group_name_H-M   'P 1'
#
loop_
_entity.id
_entity.type
_entity.pdbx_description
1 polymer ?
#
loop_
_entity_poly.entity_id
_entity_poly.type
_entity_poly.pdbx_seq_one_letter_code
_entity_poly.pdbx_strand_id
1 'polypeptide(L)'
;MVKQLRAESLVSLLVALTLFAIFALNFTAWQKTQLERGARNYQQQQALQIAENQIALRMAGLSCEPQAVENDVKFIIQCSGELIKVSYPMGHVEIKVK
;
A
#
# COMPACT_ATOMS: atom_id res chain seq x y z
N MET A 1 -32.73 -47.45 5.99
CA MET A 1 -32.14 -46.61 7.05
C MET A 1 -32.32 -45.15 6.64
N VAL A 2 -33.29 -44.44 7.23
CA VAL A 2 -33.49 -43.02 6.96
C VAL A 2 -32.56 -42.22 7.86
N LYS A 3 -31.66 -41.45 7.27
CA LYS A 3 -30.70 -40.60 7.99
C LYS A 3 -31.48 -39.46 8.64
N GLN A 4 -31.62 -39.47 9.97
CA GLN A 4 -32.29 -38.38 10.69
C GLN A 4 -31.40 -37.13 10.63
N LEU A 5 -31.85 -36.12 9.90
CA LEU A 5 -31.27 -34.78 9.97
C LEU A 5 -31.75 -34.14 11.27
N ARG A 6 -30.82 -33.96 12.22
CA ARG A 6 -31.09 -33.25 13.48
C ARG A 6 -31.40 -31.80 13.11
N ALA A 7 -32.61 -31.33 13.40
CA ALA A 7 -32.96 -29.94 13.22
C ALA A 7 -32.11 -29.12 14.22
N GLU A 8 -31.07 -28.46 13.73
CA GLU A 8 -30.36 -27.43 14.48
C GLU A 8 -31.39 -26.40 14.95
N SER A 9 -31.31 -25.99 16.21
CA SER A 9 -32.25 -24.99 16.72
C SER A 9 -31.96 -23.65 16.04
N LEU A 10 -33.00 -22.86 15.75
CA LEU A 10 -32.85 -21.51 15.21
C LEU A 10 -31.91 -20.64 16.07
N VAL A 11 -31.84 -20.94 17.37
CA VAL A 11 -30.92 -20.30 18.33
C VAL A 11 -29.45 -20.66 18.03
N SER A 12 -29.15 -21.94 17.75
CA SER A 12 -27.80 -22.40 17.36
C SER A 12 -27.31 -21.66 16.11
N LEU A 13 -28.18 -21.54 15.10
CA LEU A 13 -27.88 -20.81 13.87
C LEU A 13 -27.65 -19.31 14.13
N LEU A 14 -28.50 -18.67 14.94
CA LEU A 14 -28.34 -17.24 15.28
C LEU A 14 -27.02 -16.99 16.02
N VAL A 15 -26.65 -17.86 16.95
CA VAL A 15 -25.37 -17.78 17.67
C VAL A 15 -24.20 -17.92 16.70
N ALA A 16 -24.24 -18.87 15.78
CA ALA A 16 -23.18 -19.02 14.78
C ALA A 16 -23.05 -17.79 13.88
N LEU A 17 -24.17 -17.24 13.40
CA LEU A 17 -24.19 -16.06 12.54
C LEU A 17 -23.70 -14.80 13.25
N THR A 18 -24.10 -14.60 14.51
CA THR A 18 -23.64 -13.45 15.31
C THR A 18 -22.14 -13.52 15.57
N LEU A 19 -21.61 -14.69 15.93
CA LEU A 19 -20.16 -14.89 16.08
C LEU A 19 -19.43 -14.63 14.76
N PHE A 20 -19.90 -15.21 13.66
CA PHE A 20 -19.31 -14.98 12.34
C PHE A 20 -19.31 -13.51 11.96
N ALA A 21 -20.41 -12.79 12.18
CA ALA A 21 -20.51 -11.37 11.89
C ALA A 21 -19.49 -10.55 12.69
N ILE A 22 -19.32 -10.84 13.99
CA ILE A 22 -18.31 -10.18 14.83
C ILE A 22 -16.92 -10.43 14.25
N PHE A 23 -16.57 -11.68 13.93
CA PHE A 23 -15.27 -12.00 13.34
C PHE A 23 -15.05 -11.31 11.99
N ALA A 24 -16.03 -11.37 11.09
CA ALA A 24 -15.95 -10.78 9.76
C ALA A 24 -15.78 -9.25 9.81
N LEU A 25 -16.49 -8.56 10.71
CA LEU A 25 -16.36 -7.11 10.87
C LEU A 25 -14.99 -6.71 11.39
N ASN A 26 -14.46 -7.43 12.38
CA ASN A 26 -13.12 -7.15 12.89
C ASN A 26 -12.03 -7.45 11.85
N PHE A 27 -12.16 -8.57 11.13
CA PHE A 27 -11.23 -8.94 10.07
C PHE A 27 -11.22 -7.92 8.94
N THR A 28 -12.38 -7.45 8.48
CA THR A 28 -12.47 -6.45 7.40
C THR A 28 -11.91 -5.09 7.83
N ALA A 29 -12.15 -4.66 9.07
CA ALA A 29 -11.54 -3.45 9.62
C ALA A 29 -9.99 -3.54 9.68
N TRP A 30 -9.48 -4.69 10.12
CA TRP A 30 -8.04 -4.96 10.12
C TRP A 30 -7.47 -4.99 8.70
N GLN A 31 -8.13 -5.68 7.77
CA GLN A 31 -7.68 -5.81 6.39
C GLN A 31 -7.60 -4.44 5.68
N LYS A 32 -8.56 -3.55 5.91
CA LYS A 32 -8.52 -2.17 5.41
C LYS A 32 -7.26 -1.44 5.88
N THR A 33 -6.94 -1.59 7.16
CA THR A 33 -5.74 -0.98 7.76
C THR A 33 -4.45 -1.57 7.16
N GLN A 34 -4.41 -2.88 6.92
CA GLN A 34 -3.25 -3.52 6.28
C GLN A 34 -3.07 -3.07 4.82
N LEU A 35 -4.17 -2.93 4.07
CA LEU A 35 -4.12 -2.49 2.69
C LEU A 35 -3.54 -1.06 2.59
N GLU A 36 -3.98 -0.15 3.44
CA GLU A 36 -3.45 1.22 3.48
C GLU A 36 -1.96 1.24 3.81
N ARG A 37 -1.52 0.45 4.81
CA ARG A 37 -0.11 0.32 5.17
C ARG A 37 0.72 -0.27 4.03
N GLY A 38 0.21 -1.30 3.37
CA GLY A 38 0.84 -1.93 2.22
C GLY A 38 1.03 -0.95 1.06
N ALA A 39 -0.03 -0.22 0.71
CA ALA A 39 0.02 0.79 -0.34
C ALA A 39 1.02 1.92 -0.02
N ARG A 40 1.06 2.40 1.22
CA ARG A 40 2.04 3.41 1.67
C ARG A 40 3.48 2.90 1.53
N ASN A 41 3.76 1.70 2.04
CA ASN A 41 5.10 1.11 1.97
C ASN A 41 5.54 0.86 0.53
N TYR A 42 4.62 0.40 -0.31
CA TYR A 42 4.89 0.15 -1.72
C TYR A 42 5.21 1.44 -2.48
N GLN A 43 4.40 2.50 -2.31
CA GLN A 43 4.70 3.81 -2.91
C GLN A 43 6.03 4.39 -2.42
N GLN A 44 6.37 4.19 -1.15
CA GLN A 44 7.66 4.61 -0.62
C GLN A 44 8.82 3.86 -1.29
N GLN A 45 8.72 2.54 -1.49
CA GLN A 45 9.72 1.75 -2.19
C GLN A 45 9.89 2.20 -3.65
N GLN A 46 8.78 2.44 -4.36
CA GLN A 46 8.82 2.98 -5.72
C GLN A 46 9.49 4.36 -5.76
N ALA A 47 9.17 5.23 -4.80
CA ALA A 47 9.79 6.55 -4.73
C ALA A 47 11.31 6.47 -4.49
N LEU A 48 11.78 5.49 -3.70
CA LEU A 48 13.21 5.22 -3.51
C LEU A 48 13.87 4.74 -4.81
N GLN A 49 13.25 3.81 -5.54
CA GLN A 49 13.76 3.35 -6.84
C GLN A 49 13.84 4.48 -7.87
N ILE A 50 12.82 5.35 -7.91
CA ILE A 50 12.83 6.55 -8.75
C ILE A 50 13.99 7.47 -8.34
N ALA A 51 14.19 7.70 -7.04
CA ALA A 51 15.28 8.52 -6.55
C ALA A 51 16.65 7.93 -6.91
N GLU A 52 16.84 6.61 -6.81
CA GLU A 52 18.05 5.91 -7.26
C GLU A 52 18.31 6.13 -8.75
N ASN A 53 17.27 6.05 -9.60
CA ASN A 53 17.40 6.37 -11.01
C ASN A 53 17.84 7.83 -11.24
N GLN A 54 17.29 8.79 -10.48
CA GLN A 54 17.71 10.19 -10.59
C GLN A 54 19.17 10.41 -10.14
N ILE A 55 19.66 9.66 -9.15
CA ILE A 55 21.08 9.67 -8.78
C ILE A 55 21.92 9.17 -9.96
N ALA A 56 21.53 8.04 -10.58
CA ALA A 56 22.22 7.48 -11.73
C ALA A 56 22.28 8.46 -12.91
N LEU A 57 21.17 9.14 -13.24
CA LEU A 57 21.12 10.18 -14.27
C LEU A 57 22.11 11.31 -13.99
N ARG A 58 22.14 11.81 -12.75
CA ARG A 58 23.10 12.87 -12.37
C ARG A 58 24.56 12.40 -12.45
N MET A 59 24.85 11.17 -12.01
CA MET A 59 26.20 10.60 -12.13
C MET A 59 26.63 10.45 -13.58
N ALA A 60 25.68 10.23 -14.50
CA ALA A 60 25.90 10.20 -15.94
C ALA A 60 25.95 11.59 -16.60
N GLY A 61 25.81 12.68 -15.82
CA GLY A 61 25.78 14.05 -16.33
C GLY A 61 24.47 14.42 -17.06
N LEU A 62 23.41 13.63 -16.88
CA LEU A 62 22.09 13.86 -17.47
C LEU A 62 21.21 14.71 -16.53
N SER A 63 20.24 15.42 -17.11
CA SER A 63 19.24 16.16 -16.36
C SER A 63 18.27 15.21 -15.65
N CYS A 64 17.82 15.59 -14.45
CA CYS A 64 16.74 14.86 -13.78
C CYS A 64 15.44 14.93 -14.57
N GLU A 65 14.64 13.88 -14.43
CA GLU A 65 13.27 13.85 -14.92
C GLU A 65 12.35 14.64 -13.98
N PRO A 66 11.29 15.29 -14.50
CA PRO A 66 10.38 16.08 -13.69
C PRO A 66 9.29 15.25 -13.01
N GLN A 67 8.98 14.07 -13.55
CA GLN A 67 7.94 13.18 -13.05
C GLN A 67 8.15 11.74 -13.54
N ALA A 68 7.58 10.79 -12.81
CA ALA A 68 7.43 9.40 -13.22
C ALA A 68 6.00 8.91 -12.92
N VAL A 69 5.53 7.91 -13.65
CA VAL A 69 4.22 7.28 -13.41
C VAL A 69 4.43 5.79 -13.30
N GLU A 70 4.10 5.22 -12.14
CA GLU A 70 4.25 3.79 -11.86
C GLU A 70 2.94 3.26 -11.25
N ASN A 71 2.37 2.22 -11.84
CA ASN A 71 1.09 1.63 -11.40
C ASN A 71 -0.02 2.68 -11.21
N ASP A 72 -0.19 3.56 -12.20
CA ASP A 72 -1.15 4.68 -12.19
C ASP A 72 -0.96 5.71 -11.06
N VAL A 73 0.17 5.65 -10.34
CA VAL A 73 0.56 6.63 -9.32
C VAL A 73 1.55 7.61 -9.93
N LYS A 74 1.22 8.90 -9.82
CA LYS A 74 2.10 9.99 -10.27
C LYS A 74 3.11 10.36 -9.19
N PHE A 75 4.38 10.39 -9.57
CA PHE A 75 5.51 10.83 -8.75
C PHE A 75 6.05 12.14 -9.30
N ILE A 76 6.19 13.16 -8.44
CA ILE A 76 6.77 14.45 -8.78
C ILE A 76 8.21 14.49 -8.29
N ILE A 77 9.14 14.79 -9.19
CA ILE A 77 10.58 14.72 -8.92
C ILE A 77 11.11 16.16 -8.89
N GLN A 78 11.86 16.47 -7.84
CA GLN A 78 12.53 17.76 -7.68
C GLN A 78 14.00 17.53 -7.37
N CYS A 79 14.84 18.05 -8.25
CA CYS A 79 16.28 17.99 -8.15
C CYS A 79 16.85 19.38 -7.88
N SER A 80 17.38 19.63 -6.69
CA SER A 80 17.94 20.92 -6.30
C SER A 80 19.28 20.75 -5.59
N GLY A 81 20.37 21.19 -6.23
CA GLY A 81 21.73 21.02 -5.70
C GLY A 81 21.99 19.55 -5.38
N GLU A 82 22.35 19.23 -4.13
CA GLU A 82 22.58 17.86 -3.64
C GLU A 82 21.30 17.12 -3.22
N LEU A 83 20.12 17.73 -3.30
CA LEU A 83 18.87 17.12 -2.85
C LEU A 83 18.07 16.55 -4.03
N ILE A 84 17.56 15.33 -3.86
CA ILE A 84 16.55 14.70 -4.71
C ILE A 84 15.32 14.44 -3.83
N LYS A 85 14.20 15.05 -4.21
CA LYS A 85 12.90 14.85 -3.56
C LYS A 85 11.94 14.18 -4.54
N VAL A 86 11.32 13.09 -4.12
CA VAL A 86 10.28 12.40 -4.88
C VAL A 86 9.00 12.40 -4.06
N SER A 87 7.97 13.09 -4.55
CA SER A 87 6.68 13.27 -3.88
C SER A 87 5.59 12.42 -4.54
N TYR A 88 4.71 11.81 -3.75
CA TYR A 88 3.66 10.89 -4.16
C TYR A 88 2.42 11.03 -3.26
N PRO A 89 1.24 10.49 -3.61
CA PRO A 89 0.00 10.75 -2.87
C PRO A 89 0.08 10.44 -1.37
N MET A 90 0.81 9.40 -0.98
CA MET A 90 0.94 8.98 0.42
C MET A 90 2.12 9.62 1.18
N GLY A 91 2.94 10.46 0.54
CA GLY A 91 4.10 11.08 1.19
C GLY A 91 5.19 11.58 0.23
N HIS A 92 6.43 11.60 0.73
CA HIS A 92 7.60 11.93 -0.07
C HIS A 92 8.85 11.26 0.51
N VAL A 93 9.86 11.08 -0.32
CA VAL A 93 11.21 10.70 0.08
C VAL A 93 12.19 11.80 -0.32
N GLU A 94 13.19 12.02 0.51
CA GLU A 94 14.25 12.99 0.29
C GLU A 94 15.60 12.30 0.47
N ILE A 95 16.46 12.40 -0.54
CA ILE A 95 17.80 11.82 -0.54
C ILE A 95 18.81 12.93 -0.81
N LYS A 96 19.84 13.00 0.03
CA LYS A 96 20.99 13.88 -0.17
C LYS A 96 22.11 13.11 -0.87
N VAL A 97 22.48 13.55 -2.06
CA VAL A 97 23.59 13.03 -2.86
C VAL A 97 24.85 13.76 -2.41
N LYS A 98 25.78 13.03 -1.78
CA LYS A 98 27.11 13.55 -1.42
C LYS A 98 28.09 13.43 -2.57
#